data_AF-A0A9E1W4I5-F1
#
_entry.id   AF-A0A9E1W4I5-F1
#
_cell.length_a   1.000
_cell.length_b   1.000
_cell.length_c   1.000
_cell.angle_alpha   90.00
_cell.angle_beta   90.00
_cell.angle_gamma   90.00
#
_symmetry.space_group_name_H-M   'P 1'
#
loop_
_entity.id
_entity.type
_entity.pdbx_description
1 polymer ?
#
loop_
_entity_poly.entity_id
_entity_poly.type
_entity_poly.pdbx_seq_one_letter_code
_entity_poly.pdbx_strand_id
1 'polypeptide(L)'
;MKCEVIAVGTELLLGQIVDTNSSYIGEQLALAGIDSHFQVKVGDNADRMRSAIDLALSRSDAVILCGGLGPTQDDITRNVVADVMGVELETRQELVDKISAMFSQRGRQMPQNNLLQAMIPVGGEPIPIQPGTAPGLCCPIGDKVIYAVPGVPWEMTQMIDGFVLPDLRVRAGITSTIASRVLRTWGSSESGLAEMLADEITRLDTTGEATIAFLASGIEGLKVRITAKASTQEEVDAKLAAEEIIVRSIIGDDMVFGTDDDTMESVVVDLCRAQGLKLGVAESLTGGLIGQRITSHPGVSDVFQGSIVSYADS
;
A
#
# COMPACT_ATOMS: atom_id res chain seq x y z
N MET A 1 -15.32 2.18 -12.92
CA MET A 1 -15.82 1.44 -11.74
C MET A 1 -15.47 2.26 -10.51
N LYS A 2 -16.39 2.36 -9.55
CA LYS A 2 -16.19 3.13 -8.31
C LYS A 2 -15.96 2.19 -7.12
N CYS A 3 -14.95 2.49 -6.31
CA CYS A 3 -14.63 1.76 -5.09
C CYS A 3 -14.47 2.71 -3.90
N GLU A 4 -15.14 2.41 -2.79
CA GLU A 4 -15.00 3.17 -1.54
C GLU A 4 -14.25 2.37 -0.48
N VAL A 5 -13.53 3.11 0.37
CA VAL A 5 -12.77 2.53 1.47
C VAL A 5 -13.43 2.92 2.79
N ILE A 6 -13.66 1.93 3.65
CA ILE A 6 -14.15 2.14 5.02
C ILE A 6 -13.12 1.54 5.97
N ALA A 7 -12.40 2.39 6.70
CA ALA A 7 -11.54 1.97 7.79
C ALA A 7 -12.37 1.74 9.06
N VAL A 8 -12.23 0.57 9.65
CA VAL A 8 -12.95 0.13 10.84
C VAL A 8 -11.97 0.10 12.01
N GLY A 9 -12.27 0.89 13.05
CA GLY A 9 -11.48 0.94 14.27
C GLY A 9 -11.80 2.18 15.10
N THR A 10 -12.19 1.99 16.36
CA THR A 10 -12.51 3.07 17.29
C THR A 10 -11.28 3.93 17.59
N GLU A 11 -10.10 3.33 17.65
CA GLU A 11 -8.81 3.98 17.83
C GLU A 11 -8.47 5.00 16.72
N LEU A 12 -8.98 4.78 15.50
CA LEU A 12 -8.86 5.72 14.39
C LEU A 12 -9.68 6.99 14.63
N LEU A 13 -10.89 6.86 15.20
CA LEU A 13 -11.77 7.98 15.54
C LEU A 13 -11.27 8.74 16.77
N LEU A 14 -10.63 8.04 17.71
CA LEU A 14 -9.99 8.63 18.89
C LEU A 14 -8.65 9.30 18.56
N GLY A 15 -8.15 9.18 17.33
CA GLY A 15 -6.87 9.75 16.90
C GLY A 15 -5.66 9.12 17.57
N GLN A 16 -5.79 7.88 18.07
CA GLN A 16 -4.68 7.15 18.68
C GLN A 16 -3.70 6.62 17.63
N ILE A 17 -4.22 6.31 16.44
CA ILE A 17 -3.45 5.85 15.29
C ILE A 17 -3.89 6.65 14.06
N VAL A 18 -2.92 6.98 13.21
CA VAL A 18 -3.17 7.60 11.91
C VAL A 18 -3.59 6.52 10.91
N ASP A 19 -4.64 6.79 10.14
CA ASP A 19 -5.11 5.87 9.10
C ASP A 19 -4.22 5.92 7.85
N THR A 20 -3.09 5.23 7.93
CA THR A 20 -2.18 5.04 6.79
C THR A 20 -2.72 4.00 5.80
N ASN A 21 -3.62 3.12 6.24
CA ASN A 21 -4.16 2.05 5.41
C ASN A 21 -5.07 2.59 4.30
N SER A 22 -6.02 3.47 4.63
CA SER A 22 -6.88 4.10 3.60
C SER A 22 -6.07 4.95 2.63
N SER A 23 -4.99 5.58 3.10
CA SER A 23 -4.06 6.33 2.25
C SER A 23 -3.39 5.40 1.21
N TYR A 24 -2.87 4.26 1.66
CA TYR A 24 -2.27 3.26 0.78
C TYR A 24 -3.29 2.66 -0.20
N ILE A 25 -4.46 2.24 0.28
CA ILE A 25 -5.52 1.67 -0.59
C ILE A 25 -5.95 2.70 -1.64
N GLY A 26 -6.10 3.97 -1.27
CA GLY A 26 -6.44 5.05 -2.19
C GLY A 26 -5.40 5.24 -3.29
N GLU A 27 -4.11 5.23 -2.94
CA GLU A 27 -3.02 5.27 -3.91
C GLU A 27 -3.09 4.09 -4.89
N GLN A 28 -3.30 2.88 -4.38
CA GLN A 28 -3.36 1.69 -5.23
C GLN A 28 -4.60 1.65 -6.13
N LEU A 29 -5.76 2.10 -5.65
CA LEU A 29 -6.96 2.23 -6.49
C LEU A 29 -6.75 3.22 -7.63
N ALA A 30 -6.11 4.37 -7.35
CA ALA A 30 -5.77 5.36 -8.38
C ALA A 30 -4.81 4.79 -9.42
N LEU A 31 -3.75 4.09 -8.98
CA LEU A 31 -2.81 3.40 -9.87
C LEU A 31 -3.49 2.31 -10.69
N ALA A 32 -4.52 1.64 -10.17
CA ALA A 32 -5.30 0.65 -10.91
C ALA A 32 -6.37 1.26 -11.82
N GLY A 33 -6.54 2.59 -11.84
CA GLY A 33 -7.57 3.27 -12.63
C GLY A 33 -8.99 3.04 -12.11
N ILE A 34 -9.13 2.79 -10.81
CA ILE A 34 -10.40 2.59 -10.13
C ILE A 34 -10.75 3.87 -9.37
N ASP A 35 -11.92 4.43 -9.65
CA ASP A 35 -12.34 5.70 -9.06
C ASP A 35 -12.66 5.53 -7.58
N SER A 36 -11.91 6.23 -6.71
CA SER A 36 -12.23 6.33 -5.29
C SER A 36 -12.56 7.77 -4.92
N HIS A 37 -13.84 8.04 -4.64
CA HIS A 37 -14.33 9.39 -4.35
C HIS A 37 -14.49 9.67 -2.85
N PHE A 38 -14.69 8.63 -2.05
CA PHE A 38 -14.92 8.75 -0.62
C PHE A 38 -14.13 7.68 0.14
N GLN A 39 -13.60 8.11 1.28
CA GLN A 39 -13.01 7.25 2.29
C GLN A 39 -13.62 7.62 3.64
N VAL A 40 -14.04 6.64 4.43
CA VAL A 40 -14.75 6.83 5.69
C VAL A 40 -14.05 6.07 6.81
N LYS A 41 -14.03 6.66 8.01
CA LYS A 41 -13.62 5.96 9.23
C LYS A 41 -14.85 5.71 10.09
N VAL A 42 -14.97 4.51 10.63
CA VAL A 42 -16.10 4.12 11.47
C VAL A 42 -15.58 3.33 12.68
N GLY A 43 -16.20 3.53 13.85
CA GLY A 43 -15.87 2.77 15.05
C GLY A 43 -16.56 1.40 15.05
N ASP A 44 -16.10 0.52 15.94
CA ASP A 44 -16.51 -0.89 16.06
C ASP A 44 -17.93 -1.02 16.64
N ASN A 45 -18.92 -0.65 15.85
CA ASN A 45 -20.32 -0.72 16.22
C ASN A 45 -21.15 -1.15 15.00
N ALA A 46 -21.93 -2.22 15.17
CA ALA A 46 -22.64 -2.87 14.06
C ALA A 46 -23.56 -1.90 13.29
N ASP A 47 -24.37 -1.10 13.98
CA ASP A 47 -25.31 -0.18 13.34
C ASP A 47 -24.60 0.93 12.53
N ARG A 48 -23.50 1.47 13.09
CA ARG A 48 -22.69 2.49 12.41
C ARG A 48 -21.98 1.90 11.19
N MET A 49 -21.40 0.72 11.33
CA MET A 49 -20.73 0.02 10.23
C MET A 49 -21.72 -0.34 9.12
N ARG A 50 -22.88 -0.91 9.46
CA ARG A 50 -23.96 -1.17 8.49
C ARG A 50 -24.37 0.09 7.76
N SER A 51 -24.63 1.18 8.49
CA SER A 51 -25.03 2.47 7.88
C SER A 51 -23.96 3.00 6.91
N ALA A 52 -22.68 2.87 7.27
CA ALA A 52 -21.57 3.27 6.41
C ALA A 52 -21.45 2.38 5.16
N ILE A 53 -21.61 1.06 5.31
CA ILE A 53 -21.58 0.09 4.22
C ILE A 53 -22.75 0.32 3.25
N ASP A 54 -23.97 0.45 3.76
CA ASP A 54 -25.17 0.67 2.96
C ASP A 54 -25.05 1.98 2.16
N LEU A 55 -24.54 3.05 2.79
CA LEU A 55 -24.29 4.31 2.10
C LEU A 55 -23.22 4.15 1.01
N ALA A 56 -22.11 3.47 1.29
CA ALA A 56 -21.05 3.24 0.29
C ALA A 56 -21.59 2.43 -0.90
N LEU A 57 -22.26 1.30 -0.65
CA LEU A 57 -22.87 0.45 -1.68
C LEU A 57 -23.93 1.20 -2.53
N SER A 58 -24.59 2.21 -1.98
CA SER A 58 -25.56 3.02 -2.72
C SER A 58 -24.94 3.88 -3.82
N ARG A 59 -23.63 4.14 -3.77
CA ARG A 59 -22.93 5.07 -4.69
C ARG A 59 -21.63 4.52 -5.29
N SER A 60 -21.20 3.32 -4.89
CA SER A 60 -20.04 2.61 -5.43
C SER A 60 -20.40 1.21 -5.95
N ASP A 61 -19.52 0.64 -6.77
CA ASP A 61 -19.64 -0.73 -7.29
C ASP A 61 -18.92 -1.74 -6.39
N ALA A 62 -17.95 -1.26 -5.61
CA ALA A 62 -17.21 -2.04 -4.63
C ALA A 62 -16.97 -1.26 -3.33
N VAL A 63 -16.81 -1.99 -2.24
CA VAL A 63 -16.43 -1.44 -0.92
C VAL A 63 -15.29 -2.26 -0.33
N ILE A 64 -14.23 -1.61 0.12
CA ILE A 64 -13.14 -2.23 0.87
C ILE A 64 -13.26 -1.83 2.33
N LEU A 65 -13.55 -2.80 3.19
CA LEU A 65 -13.49 -2.68 4.64
C LEU A 65 -12.07 -3.02 5.11
N CYS A 66 -11.44 -2.15 5.89
CA CYS A 66 -10.11 -2.39 6.44
C CYS A 66 -10.17 -2.36 7.99
N GLY A 67 -9.99 -3.51 8.63
CA GLY A 67 -10.05 -3.65 10.10
C GLY A 67 -11.18 -4.56 10.60
N GLY A 68 -11.15 -4.87 11.91
CA GLY A 68 -12.20 -5.64 12.59
C GLY A 68 -12.33 -7.13 12.20
N LEU A 69 -11.25 -7.75 11.69
CA LEU A 69 -11.19 -9.19 11.32
C LEU A 69 -10.38 -10.05 12.30
N GLY A 70 -9.93 -9.48 13.41
CA GLY A 70 -9.25 -10.20 14.47
C GLY A 70 -10.19 -11.17 15.23
N PRO A 71 -9.65 -11.84 16.26
CA PRO A 71 -10.38 -12.80 17.08
C PRO A 71 -11.01 -12.18 18.34
N THR A 72 -11.02 -10.86 18.47
CA THR A 72 -11.51 -10.17 19.68
C THR A 72 -13.01 -9.87 19.60
N GLN A 73 -13.59 -9.36 20.69
CA GLN A 73 -15.02 -9.01 20.75
C GLN A 73 -15.35 -7.78 19.90
N ASP A 74 -14.39 -6.88 19.72
CA ASP A 74 -14.55 -5.66 18.92
C ASP A 74 -14.37 -5.96 17.41
N ASP A 75 -13.81 -7.12 17.06
CA ASP A 75 -13.65 -7.58 15.68
C ASP A 75 -14.96 -8.15 15.10
N ILE A 76 -15.84 -7.23 14.70
CA ILE A 76 -17.20 -7.53 14.22
C ILE A 76 -17.40 -7.37 12.71
N THR A 77 -16.37 -7.04 11.94
CA THR A 77 -16.50 -6.78 10.49
C THR A 77 -17.15 -7.94 9.74
N ARG A 78 -16.74 -9.19 10.02
CA ARG A 78 -17.34 -10.38 9.40
C ARG A 78 -18.84 -10.52 9.71
N ASN A 79 -19.24 -10.19 10.94
CA ASN A 79 -20.63 -10.26 11.39
C ASN A 79 -21.49 -9.21 10.68
N VAL A 80 -20.98 -7.97 10.57
CA VAL A 80 -21.69 -6.91 9.87
C VAL A 80 -21.80 -7.19 8.38
N VAL A 81 -20.75 -7.73 7.74
CA VAL A 81 -20.81 -8.12 6.32
C VAL A 81 -21.85 -9.22 6.09
N ALA A 82 -21.91 -10.25 6.96
CA ALA A 82 -22.93 -11.30 6.86
C ALA A 82 -24.35 -10.72 7.00
N ASP A 83 -24.54 -9.81 7.95
CA ASP A 83 -25.82 -9.12 8.15
C ASP A 83 -26.21 -8.28 6.91
N VAL A 84 -25.28 -7.53 6.32
CA VAL A 84 -25.50 -6.76 5.08
C VAL A 84 -25.88 -7.69 3.91
N MET A 85 -25.24 -8.85 3.81
CA MET A 85 -25.58 -9.88 2.83
C MET A 85 -26.92 -10.59 3.11
N GLY A 86 -27.46 -10.47 4.32
CA GLY A 86 -28.66 -11.19 4.76
C GLY A 86 -28.45 -12.69 4.92
N VAL A 87 -27.23 -13.10 5.31
CA VAL A 87 -26.82 -14.51 5.42
C VAL A 87 -26.20 -14.80 6.79
N GLU A 88 -26.16 -16.08 7.16
CA GLU A 88 -25.43 -16.51 8.36
C GLU A 88 -23.92 -16.63 8.11
N LEU A 89 -23.16 -16.68 9.20
CA LEU A 89 -21.76 -17.07 9.17
C LEU A 89 -21.63 -18.60 9.23
N GLU A 90 -20.76 -19.16 8.42
CA GLU A 90 -20.41 -20.58 8.45
C GLU A 90 -18.93 -20.78 8.74
N THR A 91 -18.61 -21.82 9.51
CA THR A 91 -17.22 -22.19 9.80
C THR A 91 -16.64 -22.97 8.62
N ARG A 92 -15.53 -22.48 8.05
CA ARG A 92 -14.75 -23.19 7.04
C ARG A 92 -13.63 -23.99 7.71
N GLN A 93 -13.73 -25.33 7.68
CA GLN A 93 -12.76 -26.20 8.33
C GLN A 93 -11.33 -26.02 7.78
N GLU A 94 -11.20 -25.79 6.48
CA GLU A 94 -9.90 -25.49 5.86
C GLU A 94 -9.21 -24.23 6.44
N LEU A 95 -9.98 -23.22 6.83
CA LEU A 95 -9.46 -22.01 7.48
C LEU A 95 -9.07 -22.33 8.93
N VAL A 96 -9.86 -23.14 9.64
CA VAL A 96 -9.50 -23.62 10.99
C VAL A 96 -8.15 -24.34 10.95
N ASP A 97 -7.96 -25.26 10.01
CA ASP A 97 -6.75 -26.06 9.87
C ASP A 97 -5.54 -25.17 9.52
N LYS A 98 -5.73 -24.20 8.60
CA LYS A 98 -4.69 -23.24 8.21
C LYS A 98 -4.25 -22.34 9.37
N ILE A 99 -5.20 -21.80 10.14
CA ILE A 99 -4.90 -20.98 11.31
C ILE A 99 -4.19 -21.83 12.38
N SER A 100 -4.68 -23.04 12.64
CA SER A 100 -4.06 -23.98 13.58
C SER A 100 -2.61 -24.31 13.20
N ALA A 101 -2.33 -24.51 11.91
CA ALA A 101 -0.99 -24.73 11.40
C ALA A 101 -0.06 -23.52 11.64
N MET A 102 -0.55 -22.29 11.45
CA MET A 102 0.22 -21.07 11.72
C MET A 102 0.63 -20.94 13.20
N PHE A 103 -0.28 -21.28 14.13
CA PHE A 103 0.06 -21.33 15.56
C PHE A 103 1.09 -22.43 15.85
N SER A 104 0.89 -23.61 15.26
CA SER A 104 1.75 -24.79 15.49
C SER A 104 3.19 -24.56 15.01
N GLN A 105 3.38 -23.88 13.87
CA GLN A 105 4.71 -23.49 13.37
C GLN A 105 5.48 -22.59 14.33
N ARG A 106 4.77 -21.84 15.19
CA ARG A 106 5.35 -20.99 16.24
C ARG A 106 5.47 -21.71 17.59
N GLY A 107 5.22 -23.03 17.63
CA GLY A 107 5.23 -23.84 18.85
C GLY A 107 4.09 -23.50 19.82
N ARG A 108 2.98 -22.95 19.30
CA ARG A 108 1.82 -22.52 20.10
C ARG A 108 0.58 -23.33 19.73
N GLN A 109 -0.30 -23.53 20.71
CA GLN A 109 -1.66 -24.02 20.45
C GLN A 109 -2.55 -22.84 20.07
N MET A 110 -3.45 -23.04 19.10
CA MET A 110 -4.44 -22.04 18.70
C MET A 110 -5.46 -21.79 19.84
N PRO A 111 -5.63 -20.54 20.29
CA PRO A 111 -6.70 -20.16 21.21
C PRO A 111 -8.09 -20.36 20.61
N GLN A 112 -9.09 -20.67 21.44
CA GLN A 112 -10.45 -20.96 20.97
C GLN A 112 -11.13 -19.78 20.27
N ASN A 113 -10.83 -18.54 20.68
CA ASN A 113 -11.40 -17.35 20.05
C ASN A 113 -10.89 -17.13 18.61
N ASN A 114 -9.74 -17.69 18.23
CA ASN A 114 -9.28 -17.65 16.84
C ASN A 114 -10.15 -18.46 15.88
N LEU A 115 -11.00 -19.37 16.37
CA LEU A 115 -12.00 -20.05 15.53
C LEU A 115 -12.98 -19.07 14.88
N LEU A 116 -13.24 -17.93 15.52
CA LEU A 116 -14.08 -16.88 14.96
C LEU A 116 -13.54 -16.35 13.62
N GLN A 117 -12.22 -16.38 13.42
CA GLN A 117 -11.60 -15.95 12.17
C GLN A 117 -11.84 -16.95 11.02
N ALA A 118 -12.23 -18.19 11.32
CA ALA A 118 -12.61 -19.18 10.32
C ALA A 118 -14.12 -19.16 9.98
N MET A 119 -14.88 -18.26 10.60
CA MET A 119 -16.30 -18.06 10.30
C MET A 119 -16.45 -16.98 9.22
N ILE A 120 -17.00 -17.33 8.07
CA ILE A 120 -17.19 -16.41 6.94
C ILE A 120 -18.67 -16.35 6.52
N PRO A 121 -19.14 -15.26 5.90
CA PRO A 121 -20.51 -15.17 5.40
C PRO A 121 -20.79 -16.25 4.35
N VAL A 122 -21.96 -16.90 4.42
CA VAL A 122 -22.40 -17.84 3.37
C VAL A 122 -22.47 -17.12 2.02
N GLY A 123 -21.82 -17.67 1.00
CA GLY A 123 -21.69 -17.05 -0.32
C GLY A 123 -20.55 -16.04 -0.46
N GLY A 124 -19.83 -15.76 0.64
CA GLY A 124 -18.51 -15.13 0.60
C GLY A 124 -17.40 -16.18 0.49
N GLU A 125 -16.25 -15.75 -0.01
CA GLU A 125 -15.05 -16.57 -0.16
C GLU A 125 -13.87 -15.93 0.58
N PRO A 126 -12.96 -16.73 1.17
CA PRO A 126 -11.74 -16.19 1.76
C PRO A 126 -10.79 -15.69 0.66
N ILE A 127 -10.11 -14.57 0.92
CA ILE A 127 -9.00 -14.11 0.08
C ILE A 127 -7.87 -15.17 0.17
N PRO A 128 -7.37 -15.70 -0.96
CA PRO A 128 -6.39 -16.80 -0.94
C PRO A 128 -5.08 -16.45 -0.21
N ILE A 129 -4.68 -15.19 -0.32
CA ILE A 129 -3.49 -14.62 0.31
C ILE A 129 -3.80 -14.35 1.77
N GLN A 130 -3.12 -15.06 2.67
CA GLN A 130 -3.37 -14.99 4.10
C GLN A 130 -2.03 -14.91 4.88
N PRO A 131 -1.42 -13.71 4.95
CA PRO A 131 -0.15 -13.47 5.63
C PRO A 131 -0.25 -13.60 7.17
N GLY A 132 -1.41 -13.31 7.75
CA GLY A 132 -1.69 -13.45 9.18
C GLY A 132 -2.76 -14.49 9.49
N THR A 133 -3.26 -14.50 10.73
CA THR A 133 -4.32 -15.48 11.12
C THR A 133 -5.70 -15.08 10.61
N ALA A 134 -5.96 -13.78 10.43
CA ALA A 134 -7.22 -13.29 9.89
C ALA A 134 -7.27 -13.53 8.36
N PRO A 135 -8.19 -14.36 7.85
CA PRO A 135 -8.43 -14.40 6.41
C PRO A 135 -9.14 -13.11 5.99
N GLY A 136 -8.73 -12.54 4.85
CA GLY A 136 -9.54 -11.54 4.17
C GLY A 136 -10.79 -12.19 3.56
N LEU A 137 -11.79 -11.38 3.22
CA LEU A 137 -13.06 -11.85 2.66
C LEU A 137 -13.36 -11.15 1.33
N CYS A 138 -13.90 -11.90 0.37
CA CYS A 138 -14.52 -11.41 -0.86
C CYS A 138 -16.00 -11.82 -0.86
N CYS A 139 -16.89 -10.84 -0.78
CA CYS A 139 -18.32 -11.03 -0.52
C CYS A 139 -19.14 -10.36 -1.63
N PRO A 140 -19.60 -11.12 -2.64
CA PRO A 140 -20.46 -10.60 -3.70
C PRO A 140 -21.83 -10.14 -3.15
N ILE A 141 -22.33 -9.00 -3.62
CA ILE A 141 -23.67 -8.48 -3.32
C ILE A 141 -24.32 -8.02 -4.61
N GLY A 142 -25.13 -8.88 -5.23
CA GLY A 142 -25.71 -8.62 -6.54
C GLY A 142 -24.61 -8.45 -7.61
N ASP A 143 -24.56 -7.29 -8.25
CA ASP A 143 -23.52 -6.88 -9.19
C ASP A 143 -22.32 -6.18 -8.52
N LYS A 144 -22.40 -5.94 -7.20
CA LYS A 144 -21.38 -5.29 -6.38
C LYS A 144 -20.55 -6.29 -5.59
N VAL A 145 -19.52 -5.80 -4.91
CA VAL A 145 -18.66 -6.63 -4.05
C VAL A 145 -18.19 -5.87 -2.81
N ILE A 146 -18.19 -6.54 -1.66
CA ILE A 146 -17.48 -6.10 -0.46
C ILE A 146 -16.21 -6.93 -0.33
N TYR A 147 -15.08 -6.27 -0.12
CA TYR A 147 -13.86 -6.91 0.38
C TYR A 147 -13.68 -6.52 1.85
N ALA A 148 -13.26 -7.46 2.68
CA ALA A 148 -12.79 -7.15 4.03
C ALA A 148 -11.33 -7.60 4.16
N VAL A 149 -10.45 -6.68 4.55
CA VAL A 149 -9.02 -6.93 4.76
C VAL A 149 -8.61 -6.59 6.21
N PRO A 150 -7.57 -7.23 6.77
CA PRO A 150 -7.11 -6.96 8.12
C PRO A 150 -6.66 -5.50 8.32
N GLY A 151 -6.69 -5.02 9.57
CA GLY A 151 -6.18 -3.68 9.91
C GLY A 151 -4.64 -3.60 10.02
N VAL A 152 -3.95 -4.74 10.06
CA VAL A 152 -2.48 -4.79 10.13
C VAL A 152 -1.91 -4.36 8.77
N PRO A 153 -1.13 -3.26 8.66
CA PRO A 153 -0.76 -2.67 7.37
C PRO A 153 -0.07 -3.66 6.41
N TRP A 154 0.88 -4.44 6.90
CA TRP A 154 1.59 -5.42 6.06
C TRP A 154 0.65 -6.53 5.54
N GLU A 155 -0.27 -7.02 6.37
CA GLU A 155 -1.24 -8.04 5.93
C GLU A 155 -2.22 -7.48 4.89
N MET A 156 -2.70 -6.25 5.14
CA MET A 156 -3.58 -5.51 4.25
C MET A 156 -2.95 -5.30 2.88
N THR A 157 -1.72 -4.77 2.83
CA THR A 157 -0.99 -4.51 1.58
C THR A 157 -0.88 -5.77 0.72
N GLN A 158 -0.50 -6.91 1.31
CA GLN A 158 -0.38 -8.17 0.57
C GLN A 158 -1.71 -8.64 -0.04
N MET A 159 -2.82 -8.47 0.68
CA MET A 159 -4.15 -8.86 0.18
C MET A 159 -4.68 -7.89 -0.89
N ILE A 160 -4.41 -6.59 -0.72
CA ILE A 160 -4.81 -5.57 -1.69
C ILE A 160 -4.10 -5.81 -3.02
N ASP A 161 -2.77 -5.90 -3.01
CA ASP A 161 -1.96 -6.03 -4.22
C ASP A 161 -2.17 -7.38 -4.90
N GLY A 162 -2.18 -8.45 -4.12
CA GLY A 162 -2.18 -9.80 -4.66
C GLY A 162 -3.56 -10.35 -5.03
N PHE A 163 -4.66 -9.74 -4.56
CA PHE A 163 -6.00 -10.24 -4.86
C PHE A 163 -7.03 -9.15 -5.15
N VAL A 164 -7.23 -8.18 -4.25
CA VAL A 164 -8.34 -7.22 -4.36
C VAL A 164 -8.21 -6.35 -5.61
N LEU A 165 -7.03 -5.79 -5.88
CA LEU A 165 -6.80 -4.99 -7.09
C LEU A 165 -6.94 -5.81 -8.38
N PRO A 166 -6.32 -7.00 -8.52
CA PRO A 166 -6.58 -7.87 -9.67
C PRO A 166 -8.07 -8.14 -9.90
N ASP A 167 -8.82 -8.50 -8.87
CA ASP A 167 -10.26 -8.81 -9.00
C ASP A 167 -11.06 -7.57 -9.41
N LEU A 168 -10.80 -6.41 -8.78
CA LEU A 168 -11.42 -5.15 -9.16
C LEU A 168 -11.14 -4.75 -10.62
N ARG A 169 -9.92 -4.94 -11.11
CA ARG A 169 -9.57 -4.65 -12.52
C ARG A 169 -10.36 -5.53 -13.49
N VAL A 170 -10.47 -6.82 -13.18
CA VAL A 170 -11.29 -7.76 -13.97
C VAL A 170 -12.75 -7.33 -13.98
N ARG A 171 -13.33 -7.02 -12.82
CA ARG A 171 -14.73 -6.56 -12.71
C ARG A 171 -14.98 -5.23 -13.42
N ALA A 172 -14.01 -4.32 -13.38
CA ALA A 172 -14.09 -3.02 -14.04
C ALA A 172 -13.95 -3.10 -15.57
N GLY A 173 -13.62 -4.27 -16.12
CA GLY A 173 -13.30 -4.43 -17.54
C GLY A 173 -12.07 -3.63 -17.95
N ILE A 174 -11.19 -3.31 -17.00
CA ILE A 174 -9.98 -2.51 -17.25
C ILE A 174 -8.97 -3.42 -17.97
N THR A 175 -8.92 -3.29 -19.29
CA THR A 175 -7.91 -3.93 -20.14
C THR A 175 -6.66 -3.07 -20.29
N SER A 176 -6.77 -1.76 -20.00
CA SER A 176 -5.64 -0.85 -20.04
C SER A 176 -4.75 -1.04 -18.81
N THR A 177 -3.44 -0.99 -19.02
CA THR A 177 -2.44 -0.94 -17.97
C THR A 177 -2.15 0.51 -17.62
N ILE A 178 -1.94 0.77 -16.32
CA ILE A 178 -1.41 2.02 -15.80
C ILE A 178 -0.17 1.65 -15.00
N ALA A 179 0.91 2.41 -15.15
CA ALA A 179 2.08 2.29 -14.30
C ALA A 179 2.69 3.68 -14.09
N SER A 180 3.58 3.77 -13.10
CA SER A 180 4.31 4.99 -12.80
C SER A 180 5.80 4.75 -12.78
N ARG A 181 6.57 5.76 -13.19
CA ARG A 181 8.01 5.89 -12.96
C ARG A 181 8.21 6.98 -11.92
N VAL A 182 9.01 6.72 -10.89
CA VAL A 182 9.33 7.71 -9.87
C VAL A 182 10.79 8.10 -9.97
N LEU A 183 11.06 9.36 -10.30
CA LEU A 183 12.40 9.92 -10.21
C LEU A 183 12.59 10.51 -8.81
N ARG A 184 13.60 10.04 -8.09
CA ARG A 184 13.92 10.53 -6.74
C ARG A 184 14.96 11.62 -6.83
N THR A 185 14.59 12.79 -6.35
CA THR A 185 15.35 14.02 -6.58
C THR A 185 15.81 14.67 -5.28
N TRP A 186 16.96 15.32 -5.34
CA TRP A 186 17.51 16.12 -4.26
C TRP A 186 18.13 17.42 -4.78
N GLY A 187 18.13 18.47 -3.96
CA GLY A 187 18.80 19.74 -4.26
C GLY A 187 17.93 20.85 -4.84
N SER A 188 16.64 20.61 -5.08
CA SER A 188 15.67 21.65 -5.50
C SER A 188 14.42 21.66 -4.63
N SER A 189 13.67 22.76 -4.70
CA SER A 189 12.36 22.92 -4.07
C SER A 189 11.25 22.41 -5.00
N GLU A 190 10.07 22.14 -4.44
CA GLU A 190 8.91 21.68 -5.22
C GLU A 190 8.51 22.72 -6.27
N SER A 191 8.47 24.00 -5.88
CA SER A 191 8.21 25.10 -6.81
C SER A 191 9.28 25.21 -7.90
N GLY A 192 10.54 24.93 -7.56
CA GLY A 192 11.63 24.93 -8.55
C GLY A 192 11.47 23.81 -9.57
N LEU A 193 11.18 22.59 -9.13
CA LEU A 193 10.90 21.47 -10.04
C LEU A 193 9.66 21.72 -10.91
N ALA A 194 8.59 22.25 -10.31
CA ALA A 194 7.36 22.59 -11.03
C ALA A 194 7.58 23.68 -12.08
N GLU A 195 8.39 24.70 -11.78
CA GLU A 195 8.77 25.73 -12.75
C GLU A 195 9.60 25.16 -13.91
N MET A 196 10.59 24.30 -13.60
CA MET A 196 11.41 23.66 -14.63
C MET A 196 10.60 22.76 -15.57
N LEU A 197 9.62 22.03 -15.03
CA LEU A 197 8.79 21.07 -15.78
C LEU A 197 7.47 21.66 -16.31
N ALA A 198 7.22 22.97 -16.16
CA ALA A 198 5.93 23.57 -16.46
C ALA A 198 5.49 23.38 -17.93
N ASP A 199 6.41 23.55 -18.87
CA ASP A 199 6.15 23.38 -20.30
C ASP A 199 5.86 21.91 -20.64
N GLU A 200 6.57 20.98 -20.00
CA GLU A 200 6.38 19.54 -20.20
C GLU A 200 5.04 19.05 -19.62
N ILE A 201 4.68 19.52 -18.42
CA ILE A 201 3.37 19.28 -17.82
C ILE A 201 2.26 19.78 -18.77
N THR A 202 2.40 20.99 -19.32
CA THR A 202 1.42 21.56 -20.25
C THR A 202 1.29 20.71 -21.53
N ARG A 203 2.41 20.20 -22.05
CA ARG A 203 2.41 19.29 -23.20
C ARG A 203 1.65 18.01 -22.88
N LEU A 204 1.97 17.38 -21.75
CA LEU A 204 1.35 16.13 -21.30
C LEU A 204 -0.14 16.28 -21.01
N ASP A 205 -0.57 17.38 -20.39
CA ASP A 205 -1.98 17.69 -20.16
C ASP A 205 -2.75 17.86 -21.48
N THR A 206 -2.07 18.33 -22.54
CA THR A 206 -2.67 18.50 -23.87
C THR A 206 -2.76 17.17 -24.62
N THR A 207 -1.73 16.31 -24.56
CA THR A 207 -1.70 15.03 -25.29
C THR A 207 -2.42 13.91 -24.55
N GLY A 208 -2.49 13.97 -23.22
CA GLY A 208 -3.02 12.92 -22.36
C GLY A 208 -2.15 11.66 -22.33
N GLU A 209 -0.87 11.76 -22.73
CA GLU A 209 0.03 10.60 -22.85
C GLU A 209 0.50 10.07 -21.48
N ALA A 210 0.74 10.99 -20.55
CA ALA A 210 1.14 10.75 -19.17
C ALA A 210 0.76 11.96 -18.30
N THR A 211 0.96 11.85 -16.99
CA THR A 211 0.81 12.94 -16.02
C THR A 211 2.02 13.01 -15.11
N ILE A 212 2.45 14.21 -14.73
CA ILE A 212 3.54 14.42 -13.77
C ILE A 212 2.96 14.95 -12.45
N ALA A 213 3.39 14.37 -11.34
CA ALA A 213 3.06 14.82 -9.99
C ALA A 213 4.32 14.94 -9.12
N PHE A 214 4.31 15.90 -8.20
CA PHE A 214 5.37 16.10 -7.22
C PHE A 214 4.92 15.59 -5.85
N LEU A 215 5.78 14.83 -5.18
CA LEU A 215 5.51 14.36 -3.82
C LEU A 215 6.69 14.66 -2.91
N ALA A 216 6.44 15.42 -1.85
CA ALA A 216 7.41 15.64 -0.79
C ALA A 216 7.60 14.37 0.06
N SER A 217 8.85 13.97 0.26
CA SER A 217 9.24 12.75 0.96
C SER A 217 10.19 13.02 2.13
N GLY A 218 10.05 14.19 2.76
CA GLY A 218 10.83 14.59 3.94
C GLY A 218 12.34 14.53 3.69
N ILE A 219 13.05 13.73 4.49
CA ILE A 219 14.51 13.57 4.37
C ILE A 219 14.96 12.83 3.10
N GLU A 220 14.03 12.25 2.34
CA GLU A 220 14.32 11.59 1.05
C GLU A 220 14.15 12.52 -0.15
N GLY A 221 13.86 13.81 0.09
CA GLY A 221 13.76 14.82 -0.94
C GLY A 221 12.40 14.86 -1.59
N LEU A 222 12.39 15.10 -2.90
CA LEU A 222 11.17 15.21 -3.71
C LEU A 222 11.12 14.08 -4.72
N LYS A 223 9.93 13.53 -4.93
CA LYS A 223 9.65 12.51 -5.94
C LYS A 223 8.94 13.18 -7.10
N VAL A 224 9.47 13.03 -8.32
CA VAL A 224 8.77 13.37 -9.56
C VAL A 224 8.17 12.08 -10.08
N ARG A 225 6.85 11.94 -9.99
CA ARG A 225 6.11 10.75 -10.43
C ARG A 225 5.54 11.01 -11.82
N ILE A 226 5.94 10.19 -12.79
CA ILE A 226 5.37 10.14 -14.13
C ILE A 226 4.40 8.97 -14.17
N THR A 227 3.14 9.17 -14.53
CA THR A 227 2.13 8.10 -14.63
C THR A 227 1.60 8.03 -16.05
N ALA A 228 1.64 6.85 -16.67
CA ALA A 228 1.18 6.65 -18.04
C ALA A 228 0.13 5.53 -18.11
N LYS A 229 -0.71 5.59 -19.15
CA LYS A 229 -1.75 4.60 -19.44
C LYS A 229 -1.64 4.11 -20.88
N ALA A 230 -1.76 2.80 -21.07
CA ALA A 230 -1.77 2.17 -22.40
C ALA A 230 -2.53 0.85 -22.39
N SER A 231 -2.64 0.18 -23.55
CA SER A 231 -3.38 -1.07 -23.68
C SER A 231 -2.61 -2.29 -23.20
N THR A 232 -1.28 -2.20 -23.13
CA THR A 232 -0.40 -3.28 -22.65
C THR A 232 0.64 -2.74 -21.67
N GLN A 233 1.25 -3.61 -20.87
CA GLN A 233 2.37 -3.25 -19.99
C GLN A 233 3.56 -2.73 -20.81
N GLU A 234 3.90 -3.39 -21.92
CA GLU A 234 5.02 -3.01 -22.79
C GLU A 234 4.85 -1.59 -23.35
N GLU A 235 3.64 -1.21 -23.75
CA GLU A 235 3.35 0.14 -24.22
C GLU A 235 3.46 1.18 -23.10
N VAL A 236 2.99 0.85 -21.88
CA VAL A 236 3.15 1.75 -20.73
C VAL A 236 4.62 1.94 -20.40
N ASP A 237 5.40 0.86 -20.34
CA ASP A 237 6.83 0.91 -20.02
C ASP A 237 7.60 1.73 -21.05
N ALA A 238 7.28 1.57 -22.34
CA ALA A 238 7.87 2.36 -23.42
C ALA A 238 7.55 3.86 -23.28
N LYS A 239 6.29 4.21 -22.96
CA LYS A 239 5.90 5.60 -22.70
C LYS A 239 6.65 6.19 -21.50
N LEU A 240 6.69 5.45 -20.39
CA LEU A 240 7.39 5.89 -19.18
C LEU A 240 8.89 6.07 -19.42
N ALA A 241 9.53 5.16 -20.15
CA ALA A 241 10.95 5.26 -20.47
C ALA A 241 11.26 6.47 -21.38
N ALA A 242 10.41 6.73 -22.39
CA ALA A 242 10.55 7.89 -23.24
C ALA A 242 10.40 9.20 -22.45
N GLU A 243 9.38 9.26 -21.59
CA GLU A 243 9.09 10.44 -20.77
C GLU A 243 10.17 10.67 -19.70
N GLU A 244 10.67 9.62 -19.08
CA GLU A 244 11.79 9.71 -18.13
C GLU A 244 13.02 10.38 -18.73
N ILE A 245 13.38 10.05 -19.98
CA ILE A 245 14.52 10.67 -20.68
C ILE A 245 14.30 12.18 -20.83
N ILE A 246 13.09 12.60 -21.18
CA ILE A 246 12.73 14.01 -21.36
C ILE A 246 12.83 14.72 -20.01
N VAL A 247 12.13 14.20 -18.98
CA VAL A 247 12.12 14.79 -17.64
C VAL A 247 13.53 14.91 -17.07
N ARG A 248 14.37 13.87 -17.17
CA ARG A 248 15.78 13.92 -16.75
C ARG A 248 16.59 14.98 -17.50
N SER A 249 16.36 15.14 -18.81
CA SER A 249 17.06 16.17 -19.59
C SER A 249 16.71 17.60 -19.16
N ILE A 250 15.50 17.80 -18.63
CA ILE A 250 15.01 19.09 -18.14
C ILE A 250 15.54 19.37 -16.73
N ILE A 251 15.38 18.42 -15.79
CA ILE A 251 15.76 18.63 -14.39
C ILE A 251 17.25 18.42 -14.12
N GLY A 252 17.96 17.74 -15.00
CA GLY A 252 19.36 17.39 -14.87
C GLY A 252 19.58 16.08 -14.11
N ASP A 253 20.50 15.27 -14.63
CA ASP A 253 20.77 13.93 -14.08
C ASP A 253 21.41 14.00 -12.68
N ASP A 254 22.17 15.06 -12.39
CA ASP A 254 22.80 15.29 -11.08
C ASP A 254 21.78 15.47 -9.94
N MET A 255 20.55 15.86 -10.26
CA MET A 255 19.49 16.00 -9.28
C MET A 255 18.77 14.68 -9.00
N VAL A 256 18.85 13.70 -9.89
CA VAL A 256 18.15 12.41 -9.75
C VAL A 256 19.10 11.38 -9.15
N PHE A 257 18.91 11.06 -7.87
CA PHE A 257 19.78 10.09 -7.20
C PHE A 257 19.30 8.64 -7.36
N GLY A 258 18.05 8.40 -7.73
CA GLY A 258 17.49 7.05 -7.84
C GLY A 258 16.15 7.01 -8.57
N THR A 259 15.69 5.78 -8.84
CA THR A 259 14.45 5.48 -9.56
C THR A 259 13.57 4.51 -8.79
N ASP A 260 12.26 4.71 -8.86
CA ASP A 260 11.23 3.84 -8.28
C ASP A 260 11.49 3.54 -6.80
N ASP A 261 11.84 2.30 -6.49
CA ASP A 261 12.05 1.79 -5.13
C ASP A 261 13.45 2.07 -4.57
N ASP A 262 14.35 2.67 -5.37
CA ASP A 262 15.68 3.07 -4.90
C ASP A 262 15.59 3.97 -3.67
N THR A 263 16.45 3.75 -2.68
CA THR A 263 16.61 4.66 -1.54
C THR A 263 17.98 5.30 -1.60
N MET A 264 18.20 6.38 -0.83
CA MET A 264 19.55 6.95 -0.74
C MET A 264 20.56 5.90 -0.27
N GLU A 265 20.12 5.03 0.63
CA GLU A 265 20.95 3.97 1.19
C GLU A 265 21.24 2.86 0.19
N SER A 266 20.24 2.39 -0.57
CA SER A 266 20.46 1.37 -1.59
C SER A 266 21.44 1.87 -2.65
N VAL A 267 21.24 3.10 -3.13
CA VAL A 267 22.10 3.74 -4.14
C VAL A 267 23.54 3.86 -3.63
N VAL A 268 23.74 4.34 -2.40
CA VAL A 268 25.09 4.45 -1.81
C VAL A 268 25.75 3.08 -1.67
N VAL A 269 25.02 2.08 -1.17
CA VAL A 269 25.52 0.72 -1.00
C VAL A 269 25.91 0.12 -2.35
N ASP A 270 25.07 0.28 -3.37
CA ASP A 270 25.30 -0.28 -4.71
C ASP A 270 26.50 0.39 -5.40
N LEU A 271 26.66 1.70 -5.24
CA LEU A 271 27.85 2.43 -5.70
C LEU A 271 29.12 1.94 -5.01
N CYS A 272 29.10 1.75 -3.69
CA CYS A 272 30.23 1.17 -2.98
C CYS A 272 30.54 -0.25 -3.47
N ARG A 273 29.50 -1.08 -3.66
CA ARG A 273 29.65 -2.47 -4.15
C ARG A 273 30.27 -2.51 -5.54
N ALA A 274 29.79 -1.70 -6.46
CA ALA A 274 30.31 -1.61 -7.83
C ALA A 274 31.80 -1.21 -7.87
N GLN A 275 32.25 -0.44 -6.89
CA GLN A 275 33.63 0.02 -6.76
C GLN A 275 34.49 -0.88 -5.85
N GLY A 276 33.93 -1.95 -5.28
CA GLY A 276 34.63 -2.80 -4.30
C GLY A 276 34.98 -2.08 -2.99
N LEU A 277 34.31 -0.98 -2.68
CA LEU A 277 34.51 -0.18 -1.48
C LEU A 277 33.75 -0.77 -0.28
N LYS A 278 34.25 -0.45 0.91
CA LYS A 278 33.58 -0.72 2.19
C LYS A 278 33.13 0.59 2.81
N LEU A 279 32.01 0.57 3.52
CA LEU A 279 31.41 1.73 4.15
C LEU A 279 31.40 1.60 5.67
N GLY A 280 31.83 2.63 6.38
CA GLY A 280 31.66 2.76 7.82
C GLY A 280 31.24 4.19 8.17
N VAL A 281 30.44 4.36 9.22
CA VAL A 281 29.93 5.68 9.63
C VAL A 281 30.29 5.99 11.08
N ALA A 282 30.52 7.27 11.37
CA ALA A 282 30.69 7.79 12.72
C ALA A 282 29.67 8.91 12.93
N GLU A 283 28.84 8.77 13.97
CA GLU A 283 27.62 9.54 14.16
C GLU A 283 27.64 10.28 15.50
N SER A 284 27.35 11.59 15.47
CA SER A 284 27.01 12.37 16.67
C SER A 284 25.51 12.66 16.68
N LEU A 285 25.04 13.78 16.13
CA LEU A 285 23.64 14.22 16.24
C LEU A 285 22.59 13.18 15.79
N THR A 286 22.94 12.31 14.83
CA THR A 286 22.03 11.31 14.28
C THR A 286 21.85 10.11 15.21
N GLY A 287 22.73 9.94 16.21
CA GLY A 287 22.56 8.95 17.27
C GLY A 287 22.48 7.50 16.81
N GLY A 288 22.97 7.17 15.60
CA GLY A 288 22.84 5.85 15.00
C GLY A 288 21.80 5.74 13.88
N LEU A 289 21.06 6.83 13.57
CA LEU A 289 20.04 6.84 12.52
C LEU A 289 20.61 6.49 11.14
N ILE A 290 21.81 6.95 10.78
CA ILE A 290 22.42 6.64 9.48
C ILE A 290 22.74 5.15 9.41
N GLY A 291 23.39 4.61 10.44
CA GLY A 291 23.67 3.17 10.52
C GLY A 291 22.40 2.32 10.48
N GLN A 292 21.33 2.76 11.15
CA GLN A 292 20.04 2.08 11.13
C GLN A 292 19.40 2.10 9.74
N ARG A 293 19.39 3.23 9.04
CA ARG A 293 18.84 3.34 7.67
C ARG A 293 19.62 2.49 6.67
N ILE A 294 20.95 2.42 6.78
CA ILE A 294 21.75 1.54 5.92
C ILE A 294 21.39 0.08 6.20
N THR A 295 21.35 -0.32 7.46
CA THR A 295 21.10 -1.73 7.86
C THR A 295 19.65 -2.19 7.73
N SER A 296 18.68 -1.29 7.48
CA SER A 296 17.31 -1.69 7.13
C SER A 296 17.20 -2.29 5.73
N HIS A 297 18.23 -2.15 4.88
CA HIS A 297 18.28 -2.77 3.56
C HIS A 297 18.90 -4.17 3.67
N PRO A 298 18.23 -5.23 3.18
CA PRO A 298 18.79 -6.57 3.19
C PRO A 298 20.10 -6.67 2.40
N GLY A 299 21.04 -7.49 2.88
CA GLY A 299 22.25 -7.82 2.14
C GLY A 299 23.39 -6.79 2.24
N VAL A 300 23.25 -5.70 2.98
CA VAL A 300 24.29 -4.65 3.08
C VAL A 300 25.56 -5.06 3.82
N SER A 301 25.60 -6.22 4.48
CA SER A 301 26.76 -6.67 5.28
C SER A 301 28.01 -6.92 4.45
N ASP A 302 27.88 -7.09 3.13
CA ASP A 302 29.00 -7.21 2.22
C ASP A 302 29.72 -5.87 2.01
N VAL A 303 29.04 -4.73 2.21
CA VAL A 303 29.57 -3.38 2.04
C VAL A 303 29.77 -2.67 3.38
N PHE A 304 28.75 -2.66 4.23
CA PHE A 304 28.70 -1.90 5.48
C PHE A 304 29.44 -2.61 6.63
N GLN A 305 30.51 -2.00 7.10
CA GLN A 305 31.40 -2.54 8.15
C GLN A 305 30.92 -2.21 9.56
N GLY A 306 30.07 -1.19 9.73
CA GLY A 306 29.51 -0.82 11.01
C GLY A 306 29.36 0.69 11.21
N SER A 307 28.83 1.05 12.38
CA SER A 307 28.65 2.42 12.85
C SER A 307 29.28 2.60 14.22
N ILE A 308 29.86 3.78 14.47
CA ILE A 308 30.21 4.28 15.81
C ILE A 308 29.30 5.45 16.12
N VAL A 309 28.64 5.44 17.29
CA VAL A 309 27.90 6.60 17.78
C VAL A 309 28.75 7.32 18.83
N SER A 310 29.48 8.35 18.41
CA SER A 310 30.33 9.21 19.24
C SER A 310 29.58 10.48 19.64
N TYR A 311 28.63 10.33 20.57
CA TYR A 311 27.73 11.41 20.98
C TYR A 311 28.34 12.38 22.01
N ALA A 312 29.37 11.95 22.73
CA ALA A 312 30.03 12.72 23.76
C ALA A 312 31.54 12.75 23.52
N ASP A 313 32.18 13.83 23.99
CA ASP A 313 33.64 14.04 23.90
C ASP A 313 34.45 13.10 24.83
N SER A 314 33.77 12.29 25.65
CA SER A 314 34.33 11.41 26.69
C SER A 314 34.92 10.12 26.15
#